data_AF-Q2EIN0-F1
#
_entry.id   AF-Q2EIN0-F1
#
_cell.length_a   1.000
_cell.length_b   1.000
_cell.length_c   1.000
_cell.angle_alpha   90.00
_cell.angle_beta   90.00
_cell.angle_gamma   90.00
#
_symmetry.space_group_name_H-M   'P 1'
#
loop_
_entity.id
_entity.type
_entity.pdbx_description
1 polymer ?
#
loop_
_entity_poly.entity_id
_entity_poly.type
_entity_poly.pdbx_seq_one_letter_code
_entity_poly.pdbx_strand_id
1 'polypeptide(L)'
;TAFFHGDLAETVYMEQPPGFRDSAHPDYVCLLQRSLYGLKQAPRAWFQRFAQYILEVGFTPSRCDSSLFIYSRGTDTAYLLLYVDDM
;
A
#
# COMPACT_ATOMS: atom_id res chain seq x y z
N THR A 1 -7.43 2.58 -8.60
CA THR A 1 -6.33 3.58 -8.72
C THR A 1 -5.57 3.82 -7.41
N ALA A 2 -5.68 2.95 -6.40
CA ALA A 2 -5.02 3.16 -5.10
C ALA A 2 -3.49 2.97 -5.11
N PHE A 3 -2.96 2.13 -6.01
CA PHE A 3 -1.55 1.75 -6.02
C PHE A 3 -0.64 2.80 -6.70
N PHE A 4 -1.10 3.49 -7.76
CA PHE A 4 -0.27 4.48 -8.47
C PHE A 4 0.08 5.75 -7.67
N HIS A 5 -0.46 5.90 -6.46
CA HIS A 5 -0.20 7.01 -5.55
C HIS A 5 0.48 6.58 -4.24
N GLY A 6 0.83 5.30 -4.10
CA GLY A 6 1.62 4.82 -2.98
C GLY A 6 3.10 5.15 -3.20
N ASP A 7 3.67 5.93 -2.28
CA ASP A 7 5.12 6.11 -2.20
C ASP A 7 5.75 4.76 -1.85
N LEU A 8 6.82 4.38 -2.55
CA LEU A 8 7.56 3.16 -2.25
C LEU A 8 8.51 3.44 -1.09
N ALA A 9 8.32 2.73 0.03
CA ALA A 9 9.24 2.80 1.17
C ALA A 9 10.62 2.18 0.86
N GLU A 10 10.68 1.33 -0.17
CA GLU A 10 11.87 0.59 -0.57
C GLU A 10 12.22 0.90 -2.03
N THR A 11 13.51 0.86 -2.35
CA THR A 11 13.99 1.02 -3.73
C THR A 11 13.70 -0.26 -4.51
N VAL A 12 12.74 -0.21 -5.43
CA VAL A 12 12.33 -1.36 -6.24
C VAL A 12 12.76 -1.16 -7.69
N TYR A 13 13.48 -2.13 -8.23
CA TYR A 13 13.83 -2.18 -9.65
C TYR A 13 12.96 -3.21 -10.37
N MET A 14 12.63 -2.95 -11.63
CA MET A 14 11.95 -3.89 -12.50
C MET A 14 12.66 -4.01 -13.84
N GLU A 15 12.47 -5.13 -14.52
CA GLU A 15 12.91 -5.28 -15.91
C GLU A 15 12.23 -4.25 -16.81
N GLN A 16 12.91 -3.90 -17.91
CA GLN A 16 12.35 -3.00 -18.92
C GLN A 16 11.06 -3.59 -19.48
N PRO A 17 9.96 -2.81 -19.52
CA PRO A 17 8.69 -3.31 -19.99
C PRO A 17 8.73 -3.65 -21.49
N PRO A 18 7.93 -4.63 -21.96
CA PRO A 18 7.82 -4.94 -23.37
C PRO A 18 7.46 -3.70 -24.19
N GLY A 19 8.23 -3.41 -25.25
CA GLY A 19 8.04 -2.23 -26.10
C GLY A 19 8.81 -0.98 -25.66
N PHE A 20 9.48 -1.00 -24.52
CA PHE A 20 10.32 0.10 -24.01
C PHE A 20 11.78 -0.32 -23.76
N ARG A 21 12.16 -1.52 -24.19
CA ARG A 21 13.51 -2.04 -24.02
C ARG A 21 14.48 -1.29 -24.92
N ASP A 22 15.50 -0.68 -24.33
CA ASP A 22 16.59 -0.05 -25.07
C ASP A 22 17.44 -1.12 -25.76
N SER A 23 17.57 -1.03 -27.08
CA SER A 23 18.39 -1.93 -27.88
C SER A 23 19.89 -1.80 -27.60
N ALA A 24 20.35 -0.63 -27.16
CA ALA A 24 21.75 -0.39 -26.81
C ALA A 24 22.08 -0.87 -25.38
N HIS A 25 21.07 -0.95 -24.51
CA HIS A 25 21.22 -1.32 -23.09
C HIS A 25 20.15 -2.34 -22.66
N PRO A 26 20.18 -3.56 -23.20
CA PRO A 26 19.11 -4.54 -23.02
C PRO A 26 19.02 -5.12 -21.58
N ASP A 27 20.08 -4.94 -20.80
CA ASP A 27 20.26 -5.39 -19.42
C ASP A 27 19.91 -4.32 -18.37
N TYR A 28 19.56 -3.11 -18.80
CA TYR A 28 19.14 -2.07 -17.88
C TYR A 28 17.82 -2.42 -17.19
N VAL A 29 17.64 -1.87 -16.00
CA VAL A 29 16.45 -2.01 -15.17
C VAL A 29 15.84 -0.64 -14.90
N CYS A 30 14.52 -0.59 -14.74
CA CYS A 30 13.80 0.62 -14.40
C CYS A 30 13.66 0.74 -12.88
N LEU A 31 14.02 1.91 -12.33
CA LEU A 31 13.72 2.24 -10.94
C LEU A 31 12.26 2.68 -10.83
N LEU A 32 11.50 2.00 -9.98
CA LEU A 32 10.12 2.37 -9.70
C LEU A 32 10.05 3.56 -8.75
N GLN A 33 9.44 4.65 -9.22
CA GLN A 33 9.21 5.87 -8.43
C GLN A 33 7.90 5.81 -7.63
N ARG A 34 6.96 4.94 -8.02
CA ARG A 34 5.65 4.78 -7.38
C ARG A 34 5.25 3.31 -7.37
N SER A 35 4.40 2.90 -6.42
CA SER A 35 3.97 1.51 -6.37
C SER A 35 3.11 1.15 -7.58
N LEU A 36 3.43 0.02 -8.21
CA LEU A 36 2.63 -0.58 -9.27
C LEU A 36 1.75 -1.67 -8.70
N TYR A 37 0.64 -1.93 -9.38
CA TYR A 37 -0.19 -3.10 -9.10
C TYR A 37 0.62 -4.40 -9.30
N GLY A 38 0.38 -5.41 -8.46
CA GLY A 38 1.09 -6.70 -8.53
C GLY A 38 2.47 -6.72 -7.84
N LEU A 39 2.92 -5.61 -7.27
CA LEU A 39 4.08 -5.61 -6.37
C LEU A 39 3.67 -6.18 -5.01
N LYS A 40 4.36 -7.20 -4.51
CA LYS A 40 4.11 -7.81 -3.19
C LYS A 40 4.11 -6.80 -2.03
N GLN A 41 4.88 -5.72 -2.15
CA GLN A 41 4.99 -4.67 -1.15
C GLN A 41 3.88 -3.60 -1.25
N ALA A 42 3.18 -3.49 -2.37
CA ALA A 42 2.16 -2.46 -2.57
C ALA A 42 0.93 -2.61 -1.65
N PRO A 43 0.39 -3.83 -1.40
CA PRO A 43 -0.66 -4.04 -0.41
C PRO A 43 -0.27 -3.58 0.98
N ARG A 44 0.96 -3.91 1.41
CA ARG A 44 1.50 -3.56 2.72
C ARG A 44 1.69 -2.05 2.86
N ALA A 45 2.26 -1.39 1.86
CA ALA A 45 2.46 0.06 1.86
C ALA A 45 1.10 0.80 1.92
N TRP A 46 0.10 0.31 1.19
CA TRP A 46 -1.24 0.87 1.24
C TRP A 46 -1.89 0.66 2.60
N PHE A 47 -1.81 -0.55 3.17
CA PHE A 47 -2.31 -0.85 4.51
C PHE A 47 -1.71 0.10 5.54
N GLN A 48 -0.38 0.28 5.54
CA GLN A 48 0.30 1.16 6.49
C GLN A 48 -0.15 2.62 6.35
N ARG A 49 -0.23 3.13 5.12
CA ARG A 49 -0.66 4.52 4.88
C ARG A 49 -2.11 4.75 5.31
N PHE A 50 -3.00 3.83 4.97
CA PHE A 50 -4.41 3.93 5.35
C PHE A 50 -4.60 3.78 6.87
N ALA A 51 -3.93 2.80 7.48
CA ALA A 51 -3.93 2.59 8.93
C ALA A 51 -3.47 3.86 9.67
N GLN A 52 -2.38 4.48 9.23
CA GLN A 52 -1.92 5.74 9.84
C GLN A 52 -2.97 6.84 9.74
N TYR A 53 -3.59 7.01 8.57
CA TYR A 53 -4.63 8.01 8.38
C TYR A 53 -5.84 7.82 9.30
N ILE A 54 -6.36 6.59 9.43
CA ILE A 54 -7.53 6.34 10.28
C ILE A 54 -7.21 6.51 11.78
N LEU A 55 -5.96 6.29 12.20
CA LEU A 55 -5.51 6.62 13.55
C LEU A 55 -5.59 8.13 13.82
N GLU A 56 -5.19 8.96 12.85
CA GLU A 56 -5.31 10.42 12.95
C GLU A 56 -6.77 10.90 13.01
N VAL A 57 -7.68 10.18 12.35
CA VAL A 57 -9.14 10.42 12.41
C VAL A 57 -9.74 10.03 13.77
N GLY A 58 -9.01 9.26 14.59
CA GLY A 58 -9.41 8.88 15.95
C GLY A 58 -9.85 7.42 16.09
N PHE A 59 -9.62 6.58 15.09
CA PHE A 59 -9.74 5.13 15.27
C PHE A 59 -8.57 4.61 16.12
N THR A 60 -8.80 3.48 16.79
CA THR A 60 -7.79 2.77 17.56
C THR A 60 -7.71 1.31 17.11
N PRO A 61 -6.51 0.70 17.04
CA PRO A 61 -6.39 -0.68 16.61
C PRO A 61 -6.88 -1.62 17.71
N SER A 62 -7.55 -2.71 17.31
CA SER A 62 -7.96 -3.76 18.24
C SER A 62 -6.76 -4.54 18.76
N ARG A 63 -6.82 -4.97 20.03
CA ARG A 63 -5.80 -5.85 20.63
C ARG A 63 -5.91 -7.30 20.16
N CYS A 64 -7.09 -7.69 19.67
CA CYS A 64 -7.38 -9.08 19.30
C CYS A 64 -7.17 -9.35 17.81
N ASP A 65 -7.22 -8.31 16.97
CA ASP A 65 -7.12 -8.44 15.52
C ASP A 65 -6.45 -7.18 14.94
N SER A 66 -5.33 -7.38 14.23
CA SER A 66 -4.56 -6.30 13.62
C SER A 66 -5.25 -5.60 12.45
N SER A 67 -6.28 -6.22 11.86
CA SER A 67 -7.08 -5.66 10.77
C SER A 67 -8.29 -4.86 11.27
N LEU A 68 -8.63 -4.98 12.56
CA LEU A 68 -9.79 -4.32 13.15
C LEU A 68 -9.41 -3.00 13.81
N PHE A 69 -10.11 -1.94 13.43
CA PHE A 69 -10.01 -0.61 14.01
C PHE A 69 -11.35 -0.20 14.61
N ILE A 70 -11.31 0.41 15.79
CA ILE A 70 -12.48 0.78 16.58
C ILE A 70 -12.44 2.27 16.83
N TYR A 71 -13.53 2.95 16.45
CA TYR A 71 -13.78 4.34 16.79
C TYR A 71 -14.86 4.40 17.86
N SER A 72 -14.62 5.12 18.95
CA SER A 72 -15.61 5.36 20.00
C SER A 72 -15.67 6.85 20.35
N ARG A 73 -16.87 7.41 20.30
CA ARG A 73 -17.12 8.80 20.72
C ARG A 73 -18.47 8.88 21.44
N GLY A 74 -18.41 8.98 22.77
CA GLY A 74 -19.61 8.96 23.59
C GLY A 74 -20.33 7.61 23.47
N THR A 75 -21.56 7.64 22.97
CA THR A 75 -22.37 6.43 22.71
C THR A 75 -22.15 5.84 21.32
N ASP A 76 -21.51 6.59 20.41
CA ASP A 76 -21.31 6.16 19.03
C ASP A 76 -20.08 5.27 18.93
N THR A 77 -20.23 4.12 18.30
CA THR A 77 -19.15 3.18 18.04
C THR A 77 -19.17 2.75 16.58
N ALA A 78 -18.01 2.79 15.93
CA ALA A 78 -17.83 2.26 14.58
C ALA A 78 -16.69 1.24 14.55
N TYR A 79 -16.89 0.17 13.79
CA TYR A 79 -15.91 -0.88 13.56
C TYR A 79 -15.48 -0.86 12.11
N LEU A 80 -14.18 -0.84 11.86
CA LEU A 80 -13.58 -0.82 10.54
C LEU A 80 -12.64 -2.01 10.40
N LEU A 81 -12.94 -2.90 9.45
CA LEU A 81 -12.07 -4.02 9.09
C LEU A 81 -11.32 -3.67 7.81
N LEU A 82 -9.99 -3.70 7.88
CA LEU A 82 -9.10 -3.39 6.78
C LEU A 82 -8.41 -4.66 6.29
N TYR A 83 -8.97 -5.25 5.24
CA TYR A 83 -8.33 -6.32 4.49
C TYR A 83 -7.81 -5.76 3.17
N VAL A 84 -6.53 -6.01 2.90
CA VAL A 84 -5.95 -5.76 1.58
C VAL A 84 -5.80 -7.10 0.90
N ASP A 85 -6.55 -7.29 -0.18
CA ASP A 85 -6.46 -8.51 -0.98
C ASP A 85 -5.31 -8.42 -1.97
N ASP A 86 -4.60 -9.53 -2.15
CA ASP A 86 -3.68 -9.75 -3.26
C ASP A 86 -4.49 -10.44 -4.37
N MET A 87 -5.04 -9.65 -5.31
CA MET A 87 -5.65 -10.18 -6.53
C MET A 87 -4.63 -10.33 -7.65
#